data_AF-A0A4R8MQC1-F1
#
_entry.id   AF-A0A4R8MQC1-F1
#
_cell.length_a   1.000
_cell.length_b   1.000
_cell.length_c   1.000
_cell.angle_alpha   90.00
_cell.angle_beta   90.00
_cell.angle_gamma   90.00
#
_symmetry.space_group_name_H-M   'P 1'
#
loop_
_entity.id
_entity.type
_entity.pdbx_description
1 polymer ?
#
loop_
_entity_poly.entity_id
_entity_poly.type
_entity_poly.pdbx_seq_one_letter_code
_entity_poly.pdbx_strand_id
1 'polypeptide(L)'
;MEKRFGTWAEILDIMILIGTLVVLGAWILGVPLFYRTDGPVLSIFTAISLLVIVGLRLSTRHFHLWPFTANLAFLMIVGGGNISSILMLLSAPAVHINPKSTMVMTSVFTSIGLVFFSIYEILLYLRKTPKSIWILDDILIHLALVPGGISLIGHIFQNPTYLSMAMDPRVGISPLEMVFMATLALSTILSNPNLFLWKFLKGGLTNQLTFAALFINQYIAPVIYLLIVGTNWESKSFGPELFIFFGGVISTLGFLLFQAKMEEVMVKNT
;
A
#
# COMPACT_ATOMS: atom_id res chain seq x y z
N MET A 1 -1.74 23.75 8.78
CA MET A 1 -1.57 23.02 7.52
C MET A 1 -1.25 24.05 6.45
N GLU A 2 -0.14 23.94 5.72
CA GLU A 2 -0.02 24.75 4.50
C GLU A 2 -1.18 24.32 3.59
N LYS A 3 -2.15 25.22 3.38
CA LYS A 3 -3.45 24.93 2.74
C LYS A 3 -3.28 24.10 1.46
N ARG A 4 -2.18 24.36 0.73
CA ARG A 4 -1.76 23.67 -0.49
C ARG A 4 -1.61 22.15 -0.34
N PHE A 5 -0.97 21.63 0.71
CA PHE A 5 -0.74 20.19 0.85
C PHE A 5 -2.01 19.43 1.23
N GLY A 6 -2.88 20.06 2.04
CA GLY A 6 -4.22 19.53 2.29
C GLY A 6 -5.04 19.42 1.01
N THR A 7 -5.00 20.44 0.15
CA THR A 7 -5.65 20.42 -1.15
C THR A 7 -5.09 19.32 -2.07
N TRP A 8 -3.77 19.11 -2.10
CA TRP A 8 -3.20 18.01 -2.89
C TRP A 8 -3.62 16.64 -2.37
N ALA A 9 -3.59 16.41 -1.06
CA ALA A 9 -4.08 15.15 -0.48
C ALA A 9 -5.54 14.89 -0.87
N GLU A 10 -6.37 15.93 -0.83
CA GLU A 10 -7.77 15.86 -1.25
C GLU A 10 -7.94 15.51 -2.73
N ILE A 11 -7.17 16.15 -3.62
CA ILE A 11 -7.20 15.82 -5.05
C ILE A 11 -6.83 14.35 -5.27
N LEU A 12 -5.82 13.84 -4.56
CA LEU A 12 -5.41 12.43 -4.66
C LEU A 12 -6.52 11.49 -4.14
N ASP A 13 -7.16 11.81 -3.01
CA ASP A 13 -8.31 11.04 -2.50
C ASP A 13 -9.46 11.02 -3.51
N ILE A 14 -9.78 12.16 -4.14
CA ILE A 14 -10.82 12.28 -5.17
C ILE A 14 -10.45 11.46 -6.42
N MET A 15 -9.19 11.48 -6.85
CA MET A 15 -8.73 10.67 -7.98
C MET A 15 -8.91 9.17 -7.72
N ILE A 16 -8.60 8.70 -6.51
CA ILE A 16 -8.83 7.30 -6.12
C ILE A 16 -10.34 7.01 -6.04
N LEU A 17 -11.15 7.93 -5.51
CA LEU A 17 -12.60 7.78 -5.43
C LEU A 17 -13.20 7.60 -6.84
N ILE A 18 -12.87 8.49 -7.77
CA ILE A 18 -13.34 8.39 -9.16
C ILE A 18 -12.82 7.11 -9.81
N GLY A 19 -11.53 6.82 -9.67
CA GLY A 19 -10.91 5.63 -10.25
C GLY A 19 -11.56 4.33 -9.77
N THR A 20 -11.85 4.23 -8.47
CA THR A 20 -12.52 3.06 -7.88
C THR A 20 -13.98 2.96 -8.33
N LEU A 21 -14.73 4.06 -8.41
CA LEU A 21 -16.08 4.07 -8.97
C LEU A 21 -16.12 3.59 -10.43
N VAL A 22 -15.18 4.06 -11.26
CA VAL A 22 -15.07 3.62 -12.66
C VAL A 22 -14.78 2.12 -12.72
N VAL A 23 -13.83 1.62 -11.91
CA VAL A 23 -13.52 0.18 -11.89
C VAL A 23 -14.73 -0.64 -11.42
N LEU A 24 -15.45 -0.20 -10.39
CA LEU A 24 -16.67 -0.88 -9.92
C LEU A 24 -17.77 -0.88 -10.99
N GLY A 25 -17.99 0.24 -11.66
CA GLY A 25 -18.94 0.33 -12.77
C GLY A 25 -18.57 -0.64 -13.89
N ALA A 26 -17.27 -0.71 -14.25
CA ALA A 26 -16.76 -1.64 -15.25
C ALA A 26 -16.98 -3.11 -14.84
N TRP A 27 -16.77 -3.46 -13.57
CA TRP A 27 -17.09 -4.78 -13.02
C TRP A 27 -18.58 -5.11 -13.11
N ILE A 28 -19.46 -4.18 -12.72
CA ILE A 28 -20.92 -4.37 -12.73
C ILE A 28 -21.45 -4.55 -14.16
N LEU A 29 -20.88 -3.83 -15.12
CA LEU A 29 -21.23 -3.94 -16.54
C LEU A 29 -20.64 -5.20 -17.21
N GLY A 30 -19.86 -6.01 -16.48
CA GLY A 30 -19.24 -7.22 -17.00
C GLY A 30 -18.05 -6.96 -17.93
N VAL A 31 -17.47 -5.75 -17.90
CA VAL A 31 -16.32 -5.36 -18.72
C VAL A 31 -15.21 -4.79 -17.81
N PRO A 32 -14.58 -5.60 -16.93
CA PRO A 32 -13.62 -5.08 -15.97
C PRO A 32 -12.42 -4.44 -16.70
N LEU A 33 -11.94 -3.31 -16.18
CA LEU A 33 -10.86 -2.56 -16.81
C LEU A 33 -9.55 -3.37 -16.81
N PHE A 34 -8.86 -3.36 -17.95
CA PHE A 34 -7.59 -4.07 -18.14
C PHE A 34 -7.64 -5.55 -17.78
N TYR A 35 -8.83 -6.17 -17.88
CA TYR A 35 -9.02 -7.58 -17.54
C TYR A 35 -8.21 -8.48 -18.48
N ARG A 36 -7.46 -9.41 -17.88
CA ARG A 36 -6.75 -10.48 -18.58
C ARG A 36 -7.01 -11.78 -17.85
N THR A 37 -7.21 -12.87 -18.57
CA THR A 37 -7.45 -14.19 -17.97
C THR A 37 -6.17 -14.83 -17.43
N ASP A 38 -5.03 -14.38 -17.93
CA ASP A 38 -3.69 -14.90 -17.70
C ASP A 38 -2.80 -13.95 -16.87
N GLY A 39 -3.38 -12.89 -16.29
CA GLY A 39 -2.59 -11.95 -15.50
C GLY A 39 -3.40 -11.12 -14.52
N PRO A 40 -2.71 -10.37 -13.64
CA PRO A 40 -3.32 -9.65 -12.54
C PRO A 40 -4.36 -8.60 -12.97
N VAL A 41 -5.50 -8.57 -12.29
CA VAL A 41 -6.55 -7.57 -12.50
C VAL A 41 -6.86 -6.83 -11.20
N LEU A 42 -7.33 -5.58 -11.29
CA LEU A 42 -7.79 -4.89 -10.09
C LEU A 42 -9.11 -5.53 -9.62
N SER A 43 -9.06 -6.21 -8.48
CA SER A 43 -10.22 -6.90 -7.93
C SER A 43 -11.34 -5.93 -7.55
N ILE A 44 -12.59 -6.36 -7.74
CA ILE A 44 -13.77 -5.65 -7.23
C ILE A 44 -13.66 -5.37 -5.72
N PHE A 45 -13.09 -6.29 -4.94
CA PHE A 45 -12.94 -6.15 -3.49
C PHE A 45 -11.86 -5.13 -3.11
N THR A 46 -10.79 -5.05 -3.90
CA THR A 46 -9.79 -3.99 -3.76
C THR A 46 -10.39 -2.63 -4.08
N ALA A 47 -11.17 -2.53 -5.16
CA ALA A 47 -11.85 -1.29 -5.53
C ALA A 47 -12.82 -0.83 -4.42
N ILE A 48 -13.59 -1.76 -3.83
CA ILE A 48 -14.46 -1.46 -2.67
C ILE A 48 -13.62 -1.00 -1.48
N SER A 49 -12.52 -1.69 -1.15
CA SER A 49 -11.67 -1.34 -0.01
C SER A 49 -11.11 0.08 -0.12
N LEU A 50 -10.58 0.41 -1.31
CA LEU A 50 -10.05 1.74 -1.61
C LEU A 50 -11.16 2.80 -1.59
N LEU A 51 -12.31 2.51 -2.22
CA LEU A 51 -13.48 3.39 -2.22
C LEU A 51 -13.92 3.74 -0.80
N VAL A 52 -14.01 2.73 0.08
CA VAL A 52 -14.38 2.91 1.48
C VAL A 52 -13.35 3.79 2.19
N ILE A 53 -12.05 3.48 2.09
CA ILE A 53 -11.01 4.27 2.76
C ILE A 53 -11.08 5.76 2.36
N VAL A 54 -11.08 6.05 1.06
CA VAL A 54 -11.09 7.45 0.60
C VAL A 54 -12.45 8.12 0.79
N GLY A 55 -13.53 7.36 0.70
CA GLY A 55 -14.88 7.82 1.00
C GLY A 55 -14.99 8.29 2.46
N LEU A 56 -14.46 7.53 3.41
CA LEU A 56 -14.45 7.92 4.83
C LEU A 56 -13.59 9.16 5.08
N ARG A 57 -12.43 9.28 4.44
CA ARG A 57 -11.58 10.48 4.53
C ARG A 57 -12.30 11.72 4.03
N LEU A 58 -12.91 11.65 2.85
CA LEU A 58 -13.65 12.76 2.25
C LEU A 58 -14.90 13.09 3.07
N SER A 59 -15.62 12.08 3.55
CA SER A 59 -16.79 12.29 4.40
C SER A 59 -16.43 12.97 5.72
N THR A 60 -15.35 12.54 6.38
CA THR A 60 -14.85 13.19 7.61
C THR A 60 -14.42 14.63 7.36
N ARG A 61 -13.87 14.93 6.17
CA ARG A 61 -13.42 16.28 5.81
C ARG A 61 -14.59 17.23 5.51
N HIS A 62 -15.63 16.75 4.83
CA HIS A 62 -16.69 17.61 4.28
C HIS A 62 -18.01 17.57 5.05
N PHE A 63 -18.29 16.51 5.81
CA PHE A 63 -19.51 16.40 6.61
C PHE A 63 -19.20 16.55 8.09
N HIS A 64 -19.54 17.71 8.66
CA HIS A 64 -19.31 18.02 10.07
C HIS A 64 -19.97 17.05 11.07
N LEU A 65 -21.05 16.39 10.67
CA LEU A 65 -21.80 15.43 11.49
C LEU A 65 -21.46 13.97 11.16
N TRP A 66 -20.41 13.72 10.36
CA TRP A 66 -20.03 12.35 10.02
C TRP A 66 -19.64 11.56 11.28
N PRO A 67 -20.30 10.42 11.55
CA PRO A 67 -20.12 9.72 12.81
C PRO A 67 -18.77 9.01 12.85
N PHE A 68 -17.99 9.33 13.88
CA PHE A 68 -16.74 8.65 14.21
C PHE A 68 -16.86 7.12 14.26
N THR A 69 -17.96 6.62 14.82
CA THR A 69 -18.22 5.17 14.94
C THR A 69 -18.37 4.49 13.58
N ALA A 70 -18.90 5.19 12.57
CA ALA A 70 -19.00 4.64 11.22
C ALA A 70 -17.61 4.49 10.59
N ASN A 71 -16.69 5.45 10.81
CA ASN A 71 -15.31 5.33 10.33
C ASN A 71 -14.66 4.04 10.86
N LEU A 72 -14.74 3.80 12.17
CA LEU A 72 -14.18 2.60 12.77
C LEU A 72 -14.83 1.32 12.22
N ALA A 73 -16.17 1.29 12.12
CA ALA A 73 -16.89 0.12 11.62
C ALA A 73 -16.50 -0.21 10.17
N PHE A 74 -16.52 0.76 9.27
CA PHE A 74 -16.18 0.55 7.86
C PHE A 74 -14.70 0.20 7.67
N LEU A 75 -13.79 0.80 8.44
CA LEU A 75 -12.39 0.40 8.41
C LEU A 75 -12.19 -1.02 8.94
N MET A 76 -12.86 -1.43 10.02
CA MET A 76 -12.81 -2.82 10.49
C MET A 76 -13.38 -3.80 9.45
N ILE A 77 -14.38 -3.41 8.67
CA ILE A 77 -14.87 -4.20 7.52
C ILE A 77 -13.79 -4.32 6.44
N VAL A 78 -13.09 -3.23 6.11
CA VAL A 78 -11.98 -3.26 5.14
C VAL A 78 -10.85 -4.16 5.64
N GLY A 79 -10.35 -3.93 6.86
CA GLY A 79 -9.29 -4.75 7.45
C GLY A 79 -9.70 -6.22 7.58
N GLY A 80 -10.88 -6.50 8.14
CA GLY A 80 -11.41 -7.85 8.33
C GLY A 80 -11.68 -8.58 7.01
N GLY A 81 -12.22 -7.89 6.00
CA GLY A 81 -12.45 -8.46 4.67
C GLY A 81 -11.15 -8.83 3.95
N ASN A 82 -10.10 -8.03 4.10
CA ASN A 82 -8.78 -8.33 3.55
C ASN A 82 -8.07 -9.46 4.33
N ILE A 83 -8.21 -9.52 5.66
CA ILE A 83 -7.76 -10.69 6.45
C ILE A 83 -8.48 -11.97 5.99
N SER A 84 -9.80 -11.90 5.79
CA SER A 84 -10.59 -13.03 5.28
C SER A 84 -10.13 -13.45 3.88
N SER A 85 -9.81 -12.51 2.99
CA SER A 85 -9.25 -12.80 1.66
C SER A 85 -7.91 -13.53 1.75
N ILE A 86 -7.01 -13.10 2.65
CA ILE A 86 -5.74 -13.81 2.92
C ILE A 86 -6.01 -15.23 3.40
N LEU A 87 -6.86 -15.40 4.42
CA LEU A 87 -7.16 -16.72 4.97
C LEU A 87 -7.78 -17.65 3.93
N MET A 88 -8.72 -17.15 3.12
CA MET A 88 -9.32 -17.92 2.04
C MET A 88 -8.27 -18.31 1.00
N LEU A 89 -7.37 -17.40 0.61
CA LEU A 89 -6.32 -17.71 -0.36
C LEU A 89 -5.23 -18.65 0.18
N LEU A 90 -4.99 -18.69 1.49
CA LEU A 90 -3.98 -19.56 2.09
C LEU A 90 -4.54 -20.93 2.53
N SER A 91 -5.85 -21.02 2.80
CA SER A 91 -6.46 -22.23 3.36
C SER A 91 -7.41 -22.96 2.42
N ALA A 92 -7.99 -22.27 1.42
CA ALA A 92 -8.90 -22.94 0.50
C ALA A 92 -8.12 -23.92 -0.39
N PRO A 93 -8.53 -25.19 -0.46
CA PRO A 93 -7.99 -26.11 -1.45
C PRO A 93 -8.24 -25.52 -2.85
N ALA A 94 -7.25 -25.56 -3.75
CA ALA A 94 -7.35 -24.96 -5.09
C ALA A 94 -8.61 -25.37 -5.88
N VAL A 95 -9.21 -26.53 -5.57
CA VAL A 95 -10.46 -27.04 -6.15
C VAL A 95 -11.70 -26.19 -5.77
N HIS A 96 -11.68 -25.51 -4.63
CA HIS A 96 -12.80 -24.67 -4.16
C HIS A 96 -12.72 -23.23 -4.69
N ILE A 97 -11.56 -22.81 -5.19
CA ILE A 97 -11.41 -21.53 -5.87
C ILE A 97 -11.81 -21.78 -7.31
N ASN A 98 -12.96 -21.28 -7.72
CA ASN A 98 -13.46 -21.47 -9.07
C ASN A 98 -12.82 -20.43 -10.01
N PRO A 99 -11.83 -20.78 -10.85
CA PRO A 99 -11.26 -19.85 -11.83
C PRO A 99 -12.28 -19.43 -12.91
N LYS A 100 -13.45 -20.07 -12.98
CA LYS A 100 -14.57 -19.66 -13.84
C LYS A 100 -15.49 -18.63 -13.18
N SER A 101 -15.29 -18.31 -11.89
CA SER A 101 -15.96 -17.15 -11.28
C SER A 101 -15.55 -15.89 -12.02
N THR A 102 -16.53 -15.06 -12.35
CA THR A 102 -16.30 -13.73 -12.91
C THR A 102 -15.68 -12.81 -11.86
N MET A 103 -16.05 -12.96 -10.58
CA MET A 103 -15.46 -12.18 -9.49
C MET A 103 -14.10 -12.74 -9.08
N VAL A 104 -13.13 -11.84 -8.97
CA VAL A 104 -11.74 -12.12 -8.61
C VAL A 104 -11.46 -11.62 -7.20
N MET A 105 -10.84 -12.45 -6.35
CA MET A 105 -10.47 -12.09 -4.97
C MET A 105 -9.30 -11.09 -4.93
N THR A 106 -9.18 -10.32 -3.85
CA THR A 106 -8.00 -9.48 -3.61
C THR A 106 -6.79 -10.37 -3.30
N SER A 107 -5.64 -10.08 -3.92
CA SER A 107 -4.38 -10.80 -3.66
C SER A 107 -4.01 -10.83 -2.18
N VAL A 108 -3.23 -11.84 -1.75
CA VAL A 108 -2.69 -11.89 -0.38
C VAL A 108 -1.85 -10.63 -0.11
N PHE A 109 -1.01 -10.25 -1.07
CA PHE A 109 -0.10 -9.12 -0.94
C PHE A 109 -0.83 -7.77 -0.85
N THR A 110 -1.84 -7.55 -1.68
CA THR A 110 -2.68 -6.34 -1.66
C THR A 110 -3.50 -6.28 -0.38
N SER A 111 -4.03 -7.42 0.04
CA SER A 111 -4.76 -7.54 1.29
C SER A 111 -3.89 -7.15 2.49
N ILE A 112 -2.62 -7.58 2.53
CA ILE A 112 -1.68 -7.14 3.57
C ILE A 112 -1.51 -5.62 3.55
N GLY A 113 -1.34 -5.01 2.36
CA GLY A 113 -1.25 -3.57 2.22
C GLY A 113 -2.48 -2.83 2.74
N LEU A 114 -3.67 -3.29 2.37
CA LEU A 114 -4.95 -2.72 2.81
C LEU A 114 -5.21 -2.91 4.31
N VAL A 115 -4.76 -4.02 4.89
CA VAL A 115 -4.81 -4.25 6.34
C VAL A 115 -3.94 -3.21 7.07
N PHE A 116 -2.70 -2.98 6.60
CA PHE A 116 -1.84 -1.96 7.21
C PHE A 116 -2.43 -0.55 7.08
N PHE A 117 -2.98 -0.18 5.91
CA PHE A 117 -3.70 1.08 5.75
C PHE A 117 -4.91 1.19 6.68
N SER A 118 -5.70 0.12 6.79
CA SER A 118 -6.85 0.10 7.68
C SER A 118 -6.45 0.29 9.14
N ILE A 119 -5.37 -0.36 9.60
CA ILE A 119 -4.86 -0.20 10.97
C ILE A 119 -4.38 1.24 11.16
N TYR A 120 -3.63 1.79 10.21
CA TYR A 120 -3.19 3.17 10.24
C TYR A 120 -4.36 4.14 10.38
N GLU A 121 -5.40 4.01 9.54
CA GLU A 121 -6.58 4.87 9.58
C GLU A 121 -7.31 4.76 10.91
N ILE A 122 -7.51 3.53 11.42
CA ILE A 122 -8.12 3.30 12.73
C ILE A 122 -7.33 4.03 13.83
N LEU A 123 -6.00 3.92 13.82
CA LEU A 123 -5.16 4.62 14.78
C LEU A 123 -5.29 6.14 14.64
N LEU A 124 -5.34 6.67 13.40
CA LEU A 124 -5.51 8.10 13.15
C LEU A 124 -6.83 8.65 13.69
N TYR A 125 -7.89 7.84 13.62
CA TYR A 125 -9.18 8.17 14.22
C TYR A 125 -9.14 8.07 15.74
N LEU A 126 -8.54 7.03 16.31
CA LEU A 126 -8.48 6.82 17.76
C LEU A 126 -7.54 7.79 18.49
N ARG A 127 -6.50 8.27 17.82
CA ARG A 127 -5.47 9.13 18.42
C ARG A 127 -4.82 10.05 17.40
N LYS A 128 -4.27 11.16 17.91
CA LYS A 128 -3.30 11.94 17.14
C LYS A 128 -2.00 11.14 16.98
N THR A 129 -1.35 11.27 15.83
CA THR A 129 -0.02 10.69 15.60
C THR A 129 0.94 11.13 16.70
N PRO A 130 1.52 10.18 17.45
CA PRO A 130 2.37 10.48 18.59
C PRO A 130 3.70 11.06 18.14
N LYS A 131 4.28 11.94 18.96
CA LYS A 131 5.70 12.29 18.85
C LYS A 131 6.49 11.23 19.62
N SER A 132 6.97 10.21 18.93
CA SER A 132 7.72 9.09 19.52
C SER A 132 8.73 8.55 18.53
N ILE A 133 9.86 8.05 19.05
CA ILE A 133 10.88 7.34 18.26
C ILE A 133 10.28 6.21 17.43
N TRP A 134 9.27 5.51 17.92
CA TRP A 134 8.77 4.29 17.26
C TRP A 134 8.11 4.54 15.91
N ILE A 135 7.72 5.79 15.58
CA ILE A 135 7.15 6.21 14.29
C ILE A 135 6.18 5.18 13.66
N LEU A 136 5.34 4.56 14.50
CA LEU A 136 4.49 3.42 14.11
C LEU A 136 3.64 3.74 12.88
N ASP A 137 3.09 4.94 12.84
CA ASP A 137 2.25 5.43 11.75
C ASP A 137 3.02 5.45 10.42
N ASP A 138 4.28 5.92 10.42
CA ASP A 138 5.17 5.92 9.26
C ASP A 138 5.55 4.48 8.83
N ILE A 139 5.83 3.60 9.80
CA ILE A 139 6.12 2.18 9.55
C ILE A 139 4.93 1.49 8.87
N LEU A 140 3.70 1.71 9.37
CA LEU A 140 2.50 1.11 8.80
C LEU A 140 2.30 1.54 7.34
N ILE A 141 2.47 2.83 7.03
CA ILE A 141 2.36 3.34 5.65
C ILE A 141 3.43 2.72 4.75
N HIS A 142 4.68 2.63 5.21
CA HIS A 142 5.77 2.05 4.42
C HIS A 142 5.56 0.56 4.17
N LEU A 143 5.18 -0.20 5.21
CA LEU A 143 4.86 -1.63 5.10
C LEU A 143 3.64 -1.88 4.22
N ALA A 144 2.69 -0.95 4.14
CA ALA A 144 1.55 -1.06 3.24
C ALA A 144 1.96 -1.05 1.74
N LEU A 145 3.11 -0.44 1.41
CA LEU A 145 3.63 -0.36 0.04
C LEU A 145 4.59 -1.49 -0.34
N VAL A 146 5.16 -2.19 0.65
CA VAL A 146 6.08 -3.33 0.44
C VAL A 146 5.53 -4.36 -0.54
N PRO A 147 4.26 -4.81 -0.44
CA PRO A 147 3.74 -5.84 -1.34
C PRO A 147 3.65 -5.37 -2.81
N GLY A 148 3.37 -4.08 -3.04
CA GLY A 148 3.44 -3.48 -4.38
C GLY A 148 4.87 -3.46 -4.92
N GLY A 149 5.87 -3.23 -4.07
CA GLY A 149 7.28 -3.33 -4.43
C GLY A 149 7.74 -4.71 -4.87
N ILE A 150 7.34 -5.72 -4.11
CA ILE A 150 7.57 -7.13 -4.46
C ILE A 150 6.91 -7.45 -5.80
N SER A 151 5.69 -6.96 -6.01
CA SER A 151 4.96 -7.17 -7.27
C SER A 151 5.57 -6.45 -8.46
N LEU A 152 6.20 -5.29 -8.26
CA LEU A 152 6.94 -4.61 -9.34
C LEU A 152 8.08 -5.49 -9.86
N ILE A 153 8.82 -6.16 -8.98
CA ILE A 153 9.84 -7.15 -9.36
C ILE A 153 9.16 -8.28 -10.15
N GLY A 154 8.02 -8.79 -9.66
CA GLY A 154 7.22 -9.79 -10.36
C GLY A 154 6.80 -9.40 -11.77
N HIS A 155 6.40 -8.15 -12.00
CA HIS A 155 6.06 -7.63 -13.32
C HIS A 155 7.29 -7.48 -14.23
N ILE A 156 8.41 -6.98 -13.70
CA ILE A 156 9.64 -6.77 -14.47
C ILE A 156 10.21 -8.11 -14.95
N PHE A 157 10.18 -9.13 -14.11
CA PHE A 157 10.80 -10.43 -14.37
C PHE A 157 9.80 -11.55 -14.70
N GLN A 158 8.52 -11.21 -14.87
CA GLN A 158 7.44 -12.16 -15.20
C GLN A 158 7.34 -13.34 -14.22
N ASN A 159 7.56 -13.09 -12.93
CA ASN A 159 7.55 -14.13 -11.90
C ASN A 159 6.20 -14.20 -11.17
N PRO A 160 5.43 -15.30 -11.32
CA PRO A 160 4.10 -15.41 -10.74
C PRO A 160 4.07 -15.42 -9.21
N THR A 161 5.15 -15.86 -8.58
CA THR A 161 5.23 -15.95 -7.12
C THR A 161 5.34 -14.57 -6.47
N TYR A 162 6.07 -13.66 -7.10
CA TYR A 162 6.17 -12.26 -6.69
C TYR A 162 4.88 -11.47 -6.93
N LEU A 163 4.04 -11.95 -7.83
CA LEU A 163 2.73 -11.36 -8.14
C LEU A 163 1.60 -11.94 -7.29
N SER A 164 1.85 -12.94 -6.43
CA SER A 164 0.81 -13.65 -5.67
C SER A 164 -0.19 -14.43 -6.55
N MET A 165 0.27 -14.95 -7.70
CA MET A 165 -0.56 -15.65 -8.70
C MET A 165 -0.65 -17.17 -8.50
N ALA A 166 -0.44 -17.68 -7.28
CA ALA A 166 -0.23 -19.12 -7.06
C ALA A 166 -1.44 -20.01 -7.40
N MET A 167 -2.66 -19.49 -7.33
CA MET A 167 -3.89 -20.27 -7.56
C MET A 167 -4.74 -19.76 -8.72
N ASP A 168 -4.82 -18.44 -8.89
CA ASP A 168 -5.52 -17.78 -9.98
C ASP A 168 -4.63 -16.63 -10.49
N PRO A 169 -4.22 -16.63 -11.78
CA PRO A 169 -3.40 -15.56 -12.36
C PRO A 169 -4.04 -14.18 -12.22
N ARG A 170 -5.36 -14.11 -12.13
CA ARG A 170 -6.10 -12.85 -12.03
C ARG A 170 -5.99 -12.21 -10.65
N VAL A 171 -5.75 -13.02 -9.62
CA VAL A 171 -5.72 -12.59 -8.22
C VAL A 171 -4.46 -11.79 -7.88
N GLY A 172 -3.44 -11.74 -8.74
CA GLY A 172 -2.21 -11.01 -8.43
C GLY A 172 -2.37 -9.49 -8.32
N ILE A 173 -1.28 -8.77 -7.98
CA ILE A 173 -1.31 -7.30 -7.92
C ILE A 173 -1.19 -6.69 -9.32
N SER A 174 -2.22 -5.99 -9.77
CA SER A 174 -2.19 -5.29 -11.07
C SER A 174 -1.41 -3.96 -11.01
N PRO A 175 -0.87 -3.47 -12.13
CA PRO A 175 -0.23 -2.14 -12.19
C PRO A 175 -1.17 -1.01 -11.75
N LEU A 176 -2.45 -1.08 -12.13
CA LEU A 176 -3.45 -0.10 -11.71
C LEU A 176 -3.62 -0.07 -10.18
N GLU A 177 -3.60 -1.25 -9.57
CA GLU A 177 -3.70 -1.40 -8.12
C GLU A 177 -2.47 -0.85 -7.39
N MET A 178 -1.26 -1.11 -7.92
CA MET A 178 -0.04 -0.49 -7.40
C MET A 178 -0.11 1.04 -7.45
N VAL A 179 -0.63 1.61 -8.54
CA VAL A 179 -0.82 3.06 -8.68
C VAL A 179 -1.80 3.58 -7.63
N PHE A 180 -2.96 2.95 -7.44
CA PHE A 180 -3.91 3.39 -6.42
C PHE A 180 -3.34 3.29 -5.00
N MET A 181 -2.64 2.21 -4.66
CA MET A 181 -2.01 2.05 -3.34
C MET A 181 -0.90 3.08 -3.10
N ALA A 182 -0.07 3.36 -4.10
CA ALA A 182 0.94 4.41 -4.02
C ALA A 182 0.31 5.81 -3.89
N THR A 183 -0.76 6.07 -4.63
CA THR A 183 -1.54 7.32 -4.54
C THR A 183 -2.16 7.47 -3.15
N LEU A 184 -2.66 6.38 -2.57
CA LEU A 184 -3.21 6.37 -1.22
C LEU A 184 -2.14 6.67 -0.17
N ALA A 185 -0.96 6.05 -0.26
CA ALA A 185 0.18 6.36 0.62
C ALA A 185 0.56 7.84 0.52
N LEU A 186 0.69 8.37 -0.70
CA LEU A 186 1.04 9.76 -0.91
C LEU A 186 0.00 10.70 -0.29
N SER A 187 -1.29 10.45 -0.54
CA SER A 187 -2.37 11.22 0.11
C SER A 187 -2.29 11.17 1.63
N THR A 188 -1.98 9.99 2.19
CA THR A 188 -1.79 9.79 3.63
C THR A 188 -0.68 10.67 4.19
N ILE A 189 0.48 10.67 3.53
CA ILE A 189 1.64 11.44 3.96
C ILE A 189 1.36 12.94 3.88
N LEU A 190 0.71 13.40 2.80
CA LEU A 190 0.39 14.81 2.60
C LEU A 190 -0.70 15.32 3.55
N SER A 191 -1.66 14.46 3.93
CA SER A 191 -2.77 14.84 4.81
C SER A 191 -2.39 14.90 6.28
N ASN A 192 -1.34 14.18 6.71
CA ASN A 192 -0.94 14.11 8.11
C ASN A 192 0.43 14.77 8.38
N PRO A 193 0.44 16.06 8.78
CA PRO A 193 1.69 16.77 9.03
C PRO A 193 2.40 16.34 10.33
N ASN A 194 1.79 15.47 11.13
CA ASN A 194 2.36 14.99 12.38
C ASN A 194 3.27 13.78 12.18
N LEU A 195 3.20 13.11 11.03
CA LEU A 195 4.10 12.03 10.63
C LEU A 195 5.55 12.49 10.73
N PHE A 196 6.43 11.59 11.18
CA PHE A 196 7.85 11.88 11.23
C PHE A 196 8.40 12.07 9.82
N LEU A 197 8.03 11.19 8.89
CA LEU A 197 8.46 11.25 7.49
C LEU A 197 8.11 12.61 6.87
N TRP A 198 6.91 13.12 7.13
CA TRP A 198 6.50 14.43 6.64
C TRP A 198 7.42 15.55 7.14
N LYS A 199 7.68 15.59 8.45
CA LYS A 199 8.56 16.60 9.06
C LYS A 199 9.98 16.49 8.54
N PHE A 200 10.48 15.26 8.43
CA PHE A 200 11.81 14.97 7.90
C PHE A 200 11.95 15.49 6.46
N LEU A 201 11.01 15.16 5.57
CA LEU A 201 11.00 15.62 4.17
C LEU A 201 10.84 17.14 4.05
N LYS A 202 10.08 17.77 4.96
CA LYS A 202 9.94 19.23 5.02
C LYS A 202 11.22 19.92 5.51
N GLY A 203 12.10 19.22 6.22
CA GLY A 203 13.34 19.75 6.79
C GLY A 203 14.37 20.27 5.78
N GLY A 204 14.30 19.86 4.51
CA GLY A 204 15.15 20.41 3.44
C GLY A 204 15.39 19.46 2.28
N LEU A 205 16.02 19.97 1.21
CA LEU A 205 16.33 19.21 0.00
C LEU A 205 17.22 17.99 0.27
N THR A 206 18.20 18.12 1.16
CA THR A 206 19.10 17.01 1.54
C THR A 206 18.33 15.83 2.14
N ASN A 207 17.31 16.10 2.97
CA ASN A 207 16.47 15.05 3.55
C ASN A 207 15.62 14.37 2.48
N GLN A 208 15.07 15.15 1.55
CA GLN A 208 14.30 14.63 0.42
C GLN A 208 15.14 13.73 -0.47
N LEU A 209 16.34 14.17 -0.84
CA LEU A 209 17.27 13.38 -1.67
C LEU A 209 17.75 12.12 -0.94
N THR A 210 18.06 12.21 0.36
CA THR A 210 18.47 11.06 1.17
C THR A 210 17.34 10.02 1.25
N PHE A 211 16.11 10.45 1.56
CA PHE A 211 14.97 9.55 1.62
C PHE A 211 14.66 8.96 0.24
N ALA A 212 14.66 9.77 -0.82
CA ALA A 212 14.43 9.30 -2.17
C ALA A 212 15.47 8.26 -2.59
N ALA A 213 16.76 8.48 -2.29
CA ALA A 213 17.82 7.53 -2.57
C ALA A 213 17.59 6.20 -1.82
N LEU A 214 17.30 6.23 -0.52
CA LEU A 214 17.02 5.03 0.27
C LEU A 214 15.78 4.28 -0.23
N PHE A 215 14.69 5.02 -0.43
CA PHE A 215 13.40 4.48 -0.86
C PHE A 215 13.50 3.88 -2.27
N ILE A 216 14.16 4.55 -3.21
CA ILE A 216 14.33 4.03 -4.58
C ILE A 216 15.30 2.84 -4.58
N ASN A 217 16.37 2.89 -3.78
CA ASN A 217 17.36 1.82 -3.71
C ASN A 217 16.75 0.48 -3.30
N GLN A 218 15.70 0.46 -2.47
CA GLN A 218 15.01 -0.79 -2.10
C GLN A 218 14.40 -1.52 -3.32
N TYR A 219 14.09 -0.80 -4.40
CA TYR A 219 13.58 -1.38 -5.66
C TYR A 219 14.68 -1.58 -6.70
N ILE A 220 15.66 -0.68 -6.78
CA ILE A 220 16.73 -0.76 -7.79
C ILE A 220 17.74 -1.87 -7.46
N ALA A 221 18.14 -2.02 -6.20
CA ALA A 221 19.12 -3.03 -5.79
C ALA A 221 18.74 -4.48 -6.20
N PRO A 222 17.52 -4.97 -5.97
CA PRO A 222 17.13 -6.31 -6.43
C PRO A 222 17.10 -6.43 -7.96
N VAL A 223 16.72 -5.37 -8.68
CA VAL A 223 16.74 -5.35 -10.16
C VAL A 223 18.17 -5.46 -10.67
N ILE A 224 19.11 -4.66 -10.12
CA ILE A 224 20.53 -4.73 -10.50
C ILE A 224 21.10 -6.12 -10.21
N TYR A 225 20.80 -6.69 -9.04
CA TYR A 225 21.23 -8.05 -8.71
C TYR A 225 20.79 -9.07 -9.76
N LEU A 226 19.50 -9.05 -10.13
CA LEU A 226 18.94 -9.96 -11.12
C LEU A 226 19.52 -9.75 -12.53
N LEU A 227 19.89 -8.51 -12.89
CA LEU A 227 20.57 -8.23 -14.15
C LEU A 227 22.01 -8.78 -14.19
N ILE A 228 22.70 -8.82 -13.05
CA ILE A 228 24.10 -9.27 -12.96
C ILE A 228 24.22 -10.80 -12.90
N VAL A 229 23.39 -11.47 -12.11
CA VAL A 229 23.54 -12.91 -11.83
C VAL A 229 23.16 -13.80 -13.03
N GLY A 230 22.47 -13.26 -14.03
CA GLY A 230 21.99 -14.04 -15.16
C GLY A 230 20.73 -14.84 -14.79
N THR A 231 19.94 -15.14 -15.80
CA THR A 231 18.47 -15.12 -15.68
C THR A 231 17.87 -16.52 -15.70
N ASN A 232 17.46 -17.04 -14.55
CA ASN A 232 16.39 -18.04 -14.47
C ASN A 232 15.09 -17.33 -14.10
N TRP A 233 14.63 -16.43 -14.98
CA TRP A 233 13.42 -15.61 -14.78
C TRP A 233 12.14 -16.43 -14.58
N GLU A 234 12.13 -17.69 -15.02
CA GLU A 234 11.01 -18.61 -14.86
C GLU A 234 10.99 -19.35 -13.52
N SER A 235 11.93 -19.03 -12.60
CA SER A 235 11.93 -19.56 -11.24
C SER A 235 10.59 -19.26 -10.56
N LYS A 236 9.78 -20.29 -10.30
CA LYS A 236 8.53 -20.17 -9.51
C LYS A 236 8.78 -19.97 -8.01
N SER A 237 10.02 -19.76 -7.57
CA SER A 237 10.40 -19.55 -6.17
C SER A 237 10.96 -18.16 -5.91
N PHE A 238 10.86 -17.71 -4.66
CA PHE A 238 11.55 -16.52 -4.18
C PHE A 238 13.07 -16.73 -4.22
N GLY A 239 13.80 -15.77 -4.79
CA GLY A 239 15.25 -15.75 -4.83
C GLY A 239 15.90 -14.74 -3.88
N PRO A 240 17.24 -14.64 -3.90
CA PRO A 240 18.03 -13.73 -3.05
C PRO A 240 17.63 -12.25 -3.17
N GLU A 241 17.10 -11.84 -4.33
CA GLU A 241 16.56 -10.50 -4.58
C GLU A 241 15.49 -10.08 -3.57
N LEU A 242 14.72 -11.02 -3.01
CA LEU A 242 13.73 -10.71 -1.99
C LEU A 242 14.41 -10.23 -0.69
N PHE A 243 15.51 -10.87 -0.31
CA PHE A 243 16.29 -10.46 0.86
C PHE A 243 16.99 -9.12 0.62
N ILE A 244 17.45 -8.86 -0.60
CA ILE A 244 18.01 -7.56 -0.98
C ILE A 244 16.95 -6.46 -0.85
N PHE A 245 15.74 -6.72 -1.38
CA PHE A 245 14.60 -5.82 -1.24
C PHE A 245 14.28 -5.53 0.25
N PHE A 246 14.14 -6.58 1.08
CA PHE A 246 13.88 -6.41 2.50
C PHE A 246 15.03 -5.71 3.25
N GLY A 247 16.29 -5.95 2.85
CA GLY A 247 17.43 -5.21 3.36
C GLY A 247 17.30 -3.70 3.11
N GLY A 248 16.82 -3.30 1.93
CA GLY A 248 16.52 -1.90 1.62
C GLY A 248 15.37 -1.32 2.45
N VAL A 249 14.29 -2.09 2.64
CA VAL A 249 13.14 -1.69 3.49
C VAL A 249 13.58 -1.48 4.94
N ILE A 250 14.31 -2.44 5.51
CA ILE A 250 14.83 -2.37 6.90
C ILE A 250 15.80 -1.20 7.03
N SER A 251 16.66 -0.97 6.03
CA SER A 251 17.62 0.14 6.04
C SER A 251 16.90 1.49 6.01
N THR A 252 15.84 1.64 5.19
CA THR A 252 15.04 2.87 5.12
C THR A 252 14.31 3.14 6.43
N LEU A 253 13.61 2.15 6.98
CA LEU A 253 12.91 2.28 8.25
C LEU A 253 13.86 2.50 9.43
N GLY A 254 14.98 1.77 9.46
CA GLY A 254 16.03 1.92 10.47
C GLY A 254 16.67 3.30 10.45
N PHE A 255 16.92 3.85 9.25
CA PHE A 255 17.38 5.23 9.10
C PHE A 255 16.36 6.24 9.68
N LEU A 256 15.08 6.11 9.34
CA LEU A 256 14.04 7.00 9.87
C LEU A 256 13.90 6.89 11.40
N LEU A 257 13.93 5.68 11.95
CA LEU A 257 13.94 5.44 13.40
C LEU A 257 15.13 6.10 14.09
N PHE A 258 16.31 6.00 13.49
CA PHE A 258 17.52 6.64 14.01
C PHE A 258 17.43 8.15 13.99
N GLN A 259 16.93 8.74 12.90
CA GLN A 259 16.71 10.18 12.79
C GLN A 259 15.67 10.68 13.80
N ALA A 260 14.57 9.96 13.99
CA ALA A 260 13.55 10.27 14.99
C ALA A 260 14.13 10.27 16.42
N LYS A 261 15.04 9.33 16.72
CA LYS A 261 15.76 9.30 18.00
C LYS A 261 16.69 10.49 18.17
N MET A 262 17.42 10.89 17.13
CA MET A 262 18.29 12.07 17.21
C MET A 262 17.48 13.34 17.46
N GLU A 263 16.34 13.52 16.81
CA GLU A 263 15.45 14.66 17.03
C GLU A 263 14.94 14.70 18.48
N GLU A 264 14.50 13.56 19.04
CA GLU A 264 14.03 13.50 20.43
C GLU A 264 15.13 13.85 21.44
N VAL A 265 16.36 13.35 21.22
CA VAL A 265 17.50 13.65 22.09
C VAL A 265 17.88 15.14 22.03
N MET A 266 17.87 15.74 20.84
CA MET A 266 18.16 17.17 20.68
C MET A 266 17.12 18.04 21.39
N VAL A 267 15.84 17.71 21.28
CA VAL A 267 14.76 18.45 21.96
C VAL A 267 14.85 18.34 23.49
N LYS A 268 15.31 17.20 24.03
CA LYS A 268 15.51 17.03 25.48
C LYS A 268 16.69 17.83 26.04
N ASN A 269 17.64 18.22 25.19
CA ASN A 269 18.87 18.92 25.58
C ASN A 269 18.79 20.45 25.35
N THR A 270 17.65 20.96 24.87
CA THR A 270 17.33 22.38 24.68
C THR A 270 16.26 22.83 25.66
#